data_AF-A0A164W0D1-F1
#
_entry.id   AF-A0A164W0D1-F1
#
_cell.length_a   1.000
_cell.length_b   1.000
_cell.length_c   1.000
_cell.angle_alpha   90.00
_cell.angle_beta   90.00
_cell.angle_gamma   90.00
#
_symmetry.space_group_name_H-M   'P 1'
#
loop_
_entity.id
_entity.type
_entity.pdbx_description
1 polymer ?
#
loop_
_entity_poly.entity_id
_entity_poly.type
_entity_poly.pdbx_seq_one_letter_code
_entity_poly.pdbx_strand_id
1 'polypeptide(L)'
;MSSSRTATDIANAELDGLASKLLALATLLPHSSTNCATRVPALDILKETCSYINSLQTEVNDLSDKLSQLLASADNNVLEVLKDFLQL
;
A
#
# COMPACT_ATOMS: atom_id res chain seq x y z
N MET A 1 -40.37 14.48 14.30
CA MET A 1 -39.60 13.23 14.11
C MET A 1 -38.71 13.26 12.86
N SER A 2 -38.34 14.44 12.32
CA SER A 2 -37.57 14.55 11.06
C SER A 2 -36.05 14.62 11.25
N SER A 3 -35.57 15.15 12.38
CA SER A 3 -34.13 15.26 12.66
C SER A 3 -33.43 13.92 12.91
N SER A 4 -34.17 12.88 13.26
CA SER A 4 -33.59 11.54 13.50
C SER A 4 -33.26 10.82 12.19
N ARG A 5 -33.96 11.12 11.09
CA ARG A 5 -33.73 10.50 9.77
C ARG A 5 -32.48 11.05 9.09
N THR A 6 -32.29 12.36 9.16
CA THR A 6 -31.11 13.01 8.57
C THR A 6 -29.81 12.57 9.26
N ALA A 7 -29.83 12.35 10.59
CA ALA A 7 -28.68 11.86 11.32
C ALA A 7 -28.29 10.42 10.93
N THR A 8 -29.28 9.55 10.68
CA THR A 8 -29.02 8.18 10.23
C THR A 8 -28.50 8.13 8.79
N ASP A 9 -29.00 8.99 7.91
CA ASP A 9 -28.56 9.03 6.51
C ASP A 9 -27.09 9.49 6.39
N ILE A 10 -26.69 10.47 7.22
CA ILE A 10 -25.29 10.93 7.30
C ILE A 10 -24.39 9.80 7.83
N ALA A 11 -24.78 9.13 8.93
CA ALA A 11 -23.99 8.04 9.50
C ALA A 11 -23.82 6.85 8.52
N ASN A 12 -24.87 6.54 7.75
CA ASN A 12 -24.80 5.49 6.72
C ASN A 12 -23.85 5.89 5.57
N ALA A 13 -23.92 7.13 5.10
CA ALA A 13 -23.02 7.61 4.05
C ALA A 13 -21.55 7.59 4.50
N GLU A 14 -21.27 7.94 5.75
CA GLU A 14 -19.92 7.83 6.34
C GLU A 14 -19.46 6.37 6.46
N LEU A 15 -20.36 5.46 6.83
CA LEU A 15 -20.08 4.03 6.92
C LEU A 15 -19.78 3.41 5.54
N ASP A 16 -20.55 3.76 4.52
CA ASP A 16 -20.33 3.32 3.13
C ASP A 16 -19.01 3.88 2.58
N GLY A 17 -18.70 5.15 2.89
CA GLY A 17 -17.42 5.77 2.57
C GLY A 17 -16.23 5.06 3.21
N LEU A 18 -16.38 4.61 4.46
CA LEU A 18 -15.35 3.84 5.15
C LEU A 18 -15.21 2.42 4.57
N ALA A 19 -16.32 1.75 4.28
CA ALA A 19 -16.33 0.41 3.70
C ALA A 19 -15.65 0.37 2.32
N SER A 20 -15.93 1.35 1.46
CA SER A 20 -15.30 1.47 0.15
C SER A 20 -13.78 1.70 0.23
N LYS A 21 -13.31 2.53 1.17
CA LYS A 21 -11.88 2.74 1.42
C LYS A 21 -11.19 1.46 1.90
N LEU A 22 -11.80 0.74 2.84
CA LEU A 22 -11.25 -0.54 3.33
C LEU A 22 -11.19 -1.59 2.23
N LEU A 23 -12.20 -1.66 1.37
CA LEU A 23 -12.19 -2.56 0.22
C LEU A 23 -11.07 -2.20 -0.77
N ALA A 24 -10.87 -0.92 -1.06
CA ALA A 24 -9.78 -0.46 -1.91
C ALA A 24 -8.40 -0.82 -1.33
N LEU A 25 -8.20 -0.66 -0.02
CA LEU A 25 -6.96 -1.08 0.64
C LEU A 25 -6.75 -2.59 0.55
N ALA A 26 -7.81 -3.38 0.74
CA ALA A 26 -7.73 -4.83 0.56
C ALA A 26 -7.23 -5.17 -0.86
N THR A 27 -7.74 -4.56 -1.92
CA THR A 27 -7.28 -4.90 -3.30
C THR A 27 -5.79 -4.69 -3.56
N LEU A 28 -5.08 -3.93 -2.72
CA LEU A 28 -3.64 -3.67 -2.85
C LEU A 28 -2.78 -4.69 -2.09
N LEU A 29 -3.38 -5.55 -1.27
CA LEU A 29 -2.67 -6.51 -0.45
C LEU A 29 -2.42 -7.81 -1.23
N PRO A 30 -1.17 -8.33 -1.26
CA PRO A 30 -0.82 -9.54 -2.00
C PRO A 30 -1.49 -10.81 -1.47
N HIS A 31 -1.99 -10.79 -0.23
CA HIS A 31 -2.62 -11.94 0.43
C HIS A 31 -4.03 -11.69 0.95
N SER A 32 -4.65 -10.54 0.65
CA SER A 32 -6.05 -10.35 1.05
C SER A 32 -6.93 -11.22 0.15
N SER A 33 -7.21 -12.43 0.61
CA SER A 33 -8.21 -13.28 -0.01
C SER A 33 -9.57 -12.63 0.22
N THR A 34 -9.97 -11.72 -0.65
CA THR A 34 -11.37 -11.30 -0.81
C THR A 34 -12.29 -12.48 -1.20
N ASN A 35 -11.69 -13.65 -1.47
CA ASN A 35 -12.36 -14.91 -1.80
C ASN A 35 -12.78 -15.78 -0.59
N CYS A 36 -12.45 -15.41 0.64
CA CYS A 36 -12.90 -16.17 1.81
C CYS A 36 -14.14 -15.50 2.41
N ALA A 37 -15.26 -16.22 2.42
CA ALA A 37 -16.59 -15.82 2.91
C ALA A 37 -16.67 -15.43 4.41
N THR A 38 -15.54 -15.14 5.04
CA THR A 38 -15.40 -14.65 6.41
C THR A 38 -15.14 -13.15 6.38
N ARG A 39 -16.06 -12.38 6.95
CA ARG A 39 -15.92 -10.94 7.19
C ARG A 39 -14.61 -10.66 7.93
N VAL A 40 -13.57 -10.25 7.21
CA VAL A 40 -12.29 -9.85 7.80
C VAL A 40 -12.51 -8.55 8.57
N PRO A 41 -12.10 -8.44 9.84
CA PRO A 41 -12.22 -7.20 10.59
C PRO A 41 -11.45 -6.07 9.90
N ALA A 42 -12.04 -4.87 9.86
CA ALA A 42 -11.41 -3.66 9.32
C ALA A 42 -10.02 -3.40 9.94
N LEU A 43 -9.88 -3.71 11.24
CA LEU A 43 -8.61 -3.58 11.95
C LEU A 43 -7.51 -4.48 11.36
N ASP A 44 -7.86 -5.69 10.92
CA ASP A 44 -6.88 -6.63 10.39
C ASP A 44 -6.48 -6.23 8.96
N ILE A 45 -7.41 -5.74 8.14
CA ILE A 45 -7.11 -5.12 6.84
C ILE A 45 -6.13 -3.96 7.02
N LEU A 46 -6.38 -3.07 7.99
CA LEU A 46 -5.50 -1.94 8.28
C LEU A 46 -4.13 -2.40 8.76
N LYS A 47 -4.05 -3.38 9.66
CA LYS A 47 -2.78 -3.94 10.13
C LYS A 47 -1.97 -4.55 8.99
N GLU A 48 -2.61 -5.36 8.16
CA GLU A 48 -1.95 -6.01 7.01
C GLU A 48 -1.47 -4.94 6.03
N THR A 49 -2.28 -3.91 5.77
CA THR A 49 -1.89 -2.75 4.94
C THR A 49 -0.65 -2.07 5.50
N CYS A 50 -0.62 -1.73 6.80
CA CYS A 50 0.53 -1.09 7.42
C CYS A 50 1.78 -1.99 7.38
N SER A 51 1.61 -3.29 7.62
CA SER A 51 2.70 -4.27 7.53
C SER A 51 3.27 -4.37 6.11
N TYR A 52 2.39 -4.34 5.11
CA TYR A 52 2.79 -4.40 3.71
C TYR A 52 3.54 -3.13 3.29
N ILE A 53 3.05 -1.95 3.68
CA ILE A 53 3.76 -0.67 3.46
C ILE A 53 5.17 -0.72 4.06
N ASN A 54 5.32 -1.20 5.30
CA ASN A 54 6.64 -1.32 5.94
C ASN A 54 7.56 -2.30 5.20
N SER A 55 7.00 -3.41 4.71
CA SER A 55 7.75 -4.40 3.94
C SER A 55 8.25 -3.82 2.62
N LEU A 56 7.38 -3.10 1.89
CA LEU A 56 7.74 -2.41 0.65
C LEU A 56 8.81 -1.34 0.89
N GLN A 57 8.69 -0.55 1.96
CA GLN A 57 9.73 0.44 2.31
C GLN A 57 11.07 -0.23 2.58
N THR A 58 11.07 -1.38 3.26
CA THR A 58 12.29 -2.16 3.52
C THR A 58 12.89 -2.68 2.22
N GLU A 59 12.07 -3.29 1.35
CA GLU A 59 12.53 -3.79 0.05
C GLU A 59 13.11 -2.69 -0.83
N VAL A 60 12.48 -1.51 -0.87
CA VAL A 60 12.99 -0.34 -1.60
C VAL A 60 14.34 0.10 -1.05
N ASN A 61 14.51 0.17 0.27
CA ASN A 61 15.78 0.55 0.89
C ASN A 61 16.88 -0.48 0.61
N ASP A 62 16.60 -1.77 0.80
CA ASP A 62 17.56 -2.85 0.55
C ASP A 62 17.99 -2.88 -0.93
N LEU A 63 17.05 -2.69 -1.85
CA LEU A 63 17.33 -2.63 -3.27
C LEU A 63 18.14 -1.39 -3.64
N SER A 64 17.82 -0.24 -3.04
CA SER A 64 18.56 1.01 -3.20
C SER A 64 20.01 0.88 -2.72
N ASP A 65 20.24 0.25 -1.57
CA ASP A 65 21.57 0.01 -1.03
C ASP A 65 22.37 -0.95 -1.91
N LYS A 66 21.75 -2.06 -2.34
CA LYS A 66 22.37 -3.02 -3.25
C LYS A 66 22.73 -2.39 -4.59
N LEU A 67 21.84 -1.55 -5.14
CA LEU A 67 22.09 -0.81 -6.37
C LEU A 67 23.27 0.18 -6.18
N SER A 68 23.29 0.89 -5.06
CA SER A 68 24.39 1.82 -4.73
C SER A 68 25.74 1.10 -4.64
N GLN A 69 25.78 -0.09 -4.03
CA GLN A 69 26.98 -0.93 -3.98
C GLN A 69 27.41 -1.41 -5.37
N LEU A 70 26.44 -1.85 -6.20
CA LEU A 70 26.72 -2.27 -7.58
C LEU A 70 27.33 -1.11 -8.39
N LEU A 71 26.74 0.09 -8.29
CA LEU A 71 27.25 1.30 -8.95
C LEU A 71 28.67 1.64 -8.48
N ALA A 72 28.97 1.51 -7.19
CA ALA A 72 30.32 1.75 -6.67
C ALA A 72 31.36 0.72 -7.14
N SER A 73 30.92 -0.51 -7.47
CA SER A 73 31.78 -1.60 -7.95
C SER A 73 31.89 -1.70 -9.48
N ALA A 74 31.03 -0.98 -10.21
CA ALA A 74 30.94 -1.08 -11.67
C ALA A 74 32.04 -0.25 -12.36
N ASP A 75 32.59 -0.80 -13.45
CA ASP A 75 33.50 -0.07 -14.34
C ASP A 75 32.79 1.17 -14.93
N ASN A 76 33.56 2.24 -15.17
CA ASN A 76 33.05 3.56 -15.57
C ASN A 76 32.07 3.54 -16.75
N ASN A 77 32.24 2.64 -17.73
CA ASN A 77 31.34 2.53 -18.89
C ASN A 77 29.96 1.95 -18.52
N VAL A 78 29.89 1.02 -17.56
CA VAL A 78 28.61 0.46 -17.06
C VAL A 78 27.92 1.46 -16.14
N LEU A 79 28.72 2.23 -15.39
CA LEU A 79 28.23 3.29 -14.53
C LEU A 79 27.55 4.43 -15.31
N GLU A 80 28.10 4.83 -16.47
CA GLU A 80 27.53 5.87 -17.34
C GLU A 80 26.16 5.46 -17.89
N VAL A 81 26.04 4.22 -18.41
CA VAL A 81 24.76 3.70 -18.94
C VAL A 81 23.69 3.56 -17.85
N LEU A 82 24.06 3.14 -16.65
CA LEU A 82 23.11 3.01 -15.53
C LEU A 82 22.65 4.38 -14.99
N LYS A 83 23.54 5.37 -14.95
CA LYS A 83 23.20 6.75 -14.58
C LYS A 83 22.20 7.36 -15.55
N ASP A 84 22.45 7.20 -16.85
CA ASP A 84 21.53 7.65 -17.90
C ASP A 84 20.14 6.98 -17.78
N PHE A 85 20.09 5.68 -17.49
CA PHE A 85 18.83 4.96 -17.32
C PHE A 85 18.02 5.44 -16.10
N LEU A 86 18.72 5.87 -15.05
CA LEU A 86 18.12 6.37 -13.81
C LEU A 86 17.91 7.88 -13.80
N GLN A 87 18.25 8.59 -14.88
CA GLN A 87 18.22 10.06 -14.98
C GLN A 87 19.00 10.76 -13.85
N LEU A 88 20.12 10.17 -13.46
CA LEU A 88 20.94 10.56 -12.31
C LEU A 88 22.29 11.13 -12.79
#